data_AF-A0A7R9YSZ4-F1
#
_entry.id   AF-A0A7R9YSZ4-F1
#
_cell.length_a   1.000
_cell.length_b   1.000
_cell.length_c   1.000
_cell.angle_alpha   90.00
_cell.angle_beta   90.00
_cell.angle_gamma   90.00
#
_symmetry.space_group_name_H-M   'P 1'
#
loop_
_entity.id
_entity.type
_entity.pdbx_description
1 polymer ?
#
loop_
_entity_poly.entity_id
_entity_poly.type
_entity_poly.pdbx_seq_one_letter_code
_entity_poly.pdbx_strand_id
1 'polypeptide(L)'
;VGSAAEGPKPPDEELKLAAAMREAAARQGGAQAAPPSAEPAAAEYELDEWLVDFSKMFTATSGLDPVKNKEDAALGPEKLMRGIDASLALPEAVPLYDQAMEHFREATAASMVQWANVNIMRADRTAQVLLRAGTAVEGKQLDAMLKEYDEAEKRVQEGLKIKKDSWEAANAMAQLEWERAKVKMGYIVPQPAADAVAEGDKDAELAARQAAQAAVKATLCRLEPKKVAAVSRHIDNVNKWYAKAHEYASASTSAPSAGNADADATADAAHEATTATATDRSPGESATKLASPSGQALVMHGNILYEWSQVLAAVKPDIKDWKPALDSAVEMFNKAGAAQTDITAALRNHSQAEHLDLPPEPSPPKRKEAKGLPSLPAKKKK
;
A
#
# COMPACT_ATOMS: atom_id res chain seq x y z
N VAL A 1 7.42 24.67 -50.25
CA VAL A 1 7.85 23.26 -50.35
C VAL A 1 8.66 22.96 -49.10
N GLY A 2 8.03 22.41 -48.06
CA GLY A 2 8.66 22.08 -46.78
C GLY A 2 8.79 20.57 -46.66
N SER A 3 10.03 20.09 -46.53
CA SER A 3 10.39 18.67 -46.40
C SER A 3 9.94 18.13 -45.04
N ALA A 4 9.22 16.99 -45.05
CA ALA A 4 8.94 16.22 -43.85
C ALA A 4 10.25 15.61 -43.33
N ALA A 5 10.58 15.86 -42.06
CA ALA A 5 11.66 15.19 -41.37
C ALA A 5 11.13 13.85 -40.82
N GLU A 6 11.67 12.76 -41.35
CA GLU A 6 11.41 11.39 -40.89
C GLU A 6 12.06 11.20 -39.51
N GLY A 7 11.27 10.78 -38.52
CA GLY A 7 11.76 10.52 -37.16
C GLY A 7 12.70 9.30 -37.11
N PRO A 8 13.54 9.18 -36.07
CA PRO A 8 14.54 8.12 -35.98
C PRO A 8 13.86 6.75 -35.88
N LYS A 9 14.22 5.85 -36.81
CA LYS A 9 13.76 4.47 -36.85
C LYS A 9 14.54 3.65 -35.79
N PRO A 10 13.88 2.80 -35.00
CA PRO A 10 14.56 2.01 -33.97
C PRO A 10 15.57 1.04 -34.58
N PRO A 11 16.68 0.72 -33.89
CA PRO A 11 17.74 -0.15 -34.40
C PRO A 11 17.23 -1.56 -34.72
N ASP A 12 17.72 -2.17 -35.79
CA ASP A 12 17.28 -3.49 -36.30
C ASP A 12 17.38 -4.64 -35.27
N GLU A 13 18.18 -4.49 -34.21
CA GLU A 13 18.29 -5.43 -33.09
C GLU A 13 17.01 -5.48 -32.22
N GLU A 14 16.34 -4.34 -32.00
CA GLU A 14 15.09 -4.27 -31.21
C GLU A 14 13.92 -4.90 -31.96
N LEU A 15 13.89 -4.76 -33.30
CA LEU A 15 12.91 -5.42 -34.17
C LEU A 15 13.09 -6.94 -34.21
N LYS A 16 14.34 -7.43 -34.16
CA LYS A 16 14.64 -8.86 -34.08
C LYS A 16 14.27 -9.44 -32.71
N LEU A 17 14.49 -8.71 -31.62
CA LEU A 17 14.09 -9.12 -30.27
C LEU A 17 12.56 -9.19 -30.15
N ALA A 18 11.85 -8.19 -30.67
CA ALA A 18 10.38 -8.18 -30.68
C ALA A 18 9.79 -9.32 -31.54
N ALA A 19 10.44 -9.67 -32.66
CA ALA A 19 10.04 -10.80 -33.49
C ALA A 19 10.27 -12.15 -32.77
N ALA A 20 11.41 -12.31 -32.11
CA ALA A 20 11.73 -13.51 -31.33
C ALA A 20 10.78 -13.71 -30.14
N MET A 21 10.37 -12.62 -29.47
CA MET A 21 9.39 -12.67 -28.38
C MET A 21 7.98 -13.05 -28.87
N ARG A 22 7.59 -12.60 -30.07
CA ARG A 22 6.32 -13.01 -30.70
C ARG A 22 6.31 -14.48 -31.13
N GLU A 23 7.43 -14.97 -31.68
CA GLU A 23 7.57 -16.39 -32.01
C GLU A 23 7.59 -17.30 -30.78
N ALA A 24 8.18 -16.84 -29.67
CA ALA A 24 8.18 -17.56 -28.40
C ALA A 24 6.76 -17.64 -27.79
N ALA A 25 5.99 -16.56 -27.87
CA ALA A 25 4.58 -16.54 -27.44
C ALA A 25 3.69 -17.47 -28.28
N ALA A 26 3.95 -17.57 -29.60
CA ALA A 26 3.22 -18.47 -30.49
C ALA A 26 3.52 -19.95 -30.25
N ARG A 27 4.72 -20.30 -29.74
CA ARG A 27 5.10 -21.69 -29.43
C ARG A 27 4.51 -22.22 -28.11
N GLN A 28 4.01 -21.36 -27.22
CA GLN A 28 3.43 -21.75 -25.93
C GLN A 28 1.88 -21.81 -25.93
N GLY A 29 1.21 -21.35 -27.00
CA GLY A 29 -0.26 -21.34 -27.09
C GLY A 29 -0.82 -22.55 -27.85
N GLY A 30 -1.05 -23.67 -27.15
CA GLY A 30 -1.96 -24.71 -27.63
C GLY A 30 -3.40 -24.18 -27.63
N ALA A 31 -4.07 -24.26 -28.77
CA ALA A 31 -5.44 -23.75 -28.96
C ALA A 31 -6.42 -24.34 -27.93
N GLN A 32 -6.99 -23.49 -27.08
CA GLN A 32 -8.16 -23.82 -26.27
C GLN A 32 -9.24 -22.78 -26.56
N ALA A 33 -10.39 -23.27 -27.03
CA ALA A 33 -11.53 -22.46 -27.46
C ALA A 33 -12.08 -21.62 -26.29
N ALA A 34 -12.43 -20.37 -26.59
CA ALA A 34 -13.01 -19.42 -25.64
C ALA A 34 -14.37 -19.92 -25.10
N PRO A 35 -14.63 -19.86 -23.78
CA PRO A 35 -15.98 -20.00 -23.25
C PRO A 35 -16.83 -18.78 -23.62
N PRO A 36 -18.17 -18.89 -23.65
CA PRO A 36 -19.05 -17.76 -23.95
C PRO A 36 -18.88 -16.68 -22.88
N SER A 37 -18.78 -15.44 -23.34
CA SER A 37 -18.66 -14.22 -22.53
C SER A 37 -19.78 -14.15 -21.49
N ALA A 38 -19.43 -14.28 -20.21
CA ALA A 38 -20.25 -13.75 -19.14
C ALA A 38 -20.26 -12.22 -19.28
N GLU A 39 -21.44 -11.62 -19.18
CA GLU A 39 -21.60 -10.17 -19.12
C GLU A 39 -20.68 -9.59 -18.03
N PRO A 40 -20.00 -8.45 -18.27
CA PRO A 40 -19.19 -7.84 -17.24
C PRO A 40 -20.10 -7.47 -16.07
N ALA A 41 -19.78 -7.97 -14.88
CA ALA A 41 -20.39 -7.50 -13.64
C ALA A 41 -20.30 -5.97 -13.64
N ALA A 42 -21.45 -5.30 -13.46
CA ALA A 42 -21.50 -3.86 -13.38
C ALA A 42 -20.55 -3.40 -12.28
N ALA A 43 -19.48 -2.70 -12.65
CA ALA A 43 -18.66 -2.00 -11.69
C ALA A 43 -19.56 -0.96 -11.01
N GLU A 44 -19.72 -1.05 -9.70
CA GLU A 44 -20.29 0.03 -8.91
C GLU A 44 -19.30 1.19 -9.00
N TYR A 45 -19.67 2.22 -9.77
CA TYR A 45 -18.95 3.48 -9.78
C TYR A 45 -19.50 4.32 -8.64
N GLU A 46 -18.68 4.64 -7.64
CA GLU A 46 -19.00 5.70 -6.70
C GLU A 46 -19.04 7.03 -7.46
N LEU A 47 -20.20 7.69 -7.38
CA LEU A 47 -20.46 8.99 -7.97
C LEU A 47 -20.16 10.05 -6.91
N ASP A 48 -19.18 10.91 -7.18
CA ASP A 48 -18.83 12.00 -6.26
C ASP A 48 -20.07 12.85 -5.89
N GLU A 49 -20.18 13.24 -4.61
CA GLU A 49 -21.33 13.99 -4.08
C GLU A 49 -21.53 15.34 -4.81
N TRP A 50 -20.44 16.00 -5.23
CA TRP A 50 -20.50 17.21 -6.06
C TRP A 50 -21.09 16.93 -7.45
N LEU A 51 -20.88 15.73 -8.02
CA LEU A 51 -21.43 15.32 -9.31
C LEU A 51 -22.92 15.04 -9.19
N VAL A 52 -23.35 14.53 -8.03
CA VAL A 52 -24.77 14.39 -7.64
C VAL A 52 -25.43 15.77 -7.51
N ASP A 53 -24.79 16.72 -6.86
CA ASP A 53 -25.33 18.09 -6.71
C ASP A 53 -25.34 18.86 -8.04
N PHE A 54 -24.32 18.69 -8.87
CA PHE A 54 -24.33 19.18 -10.25
C PHE A 54 -25.50 18.60 -11.05
N SER A 55 -25.78 17.30 -10.93
CA SER A 55 -26.91 16.65 -11.58
C SER A 55 -28.26 17.24 -11.13
N LYS A 56 -28.43 17.50 -9.83
CA LYS A 56 -29.64 18.16 -9.30
C LYS A 56 -29.81 19.57 -9.87
N MET A 57 -28.73 20.37 -9.88
CA MET A 57 -28.74 21.72 -10.44
C MET A 57 -29.04 21.72 -11.94
N PHE A 58 -28.40 20.82 -12.69
CA PHE A 58 -28.64 20.60 -14.11
C PHE A 58 -30.10 20.27 -14.39
N THR A 59 -30.68 19.35 -13.61
CA THR A 59 -32.09 18.95 -13.73
C THR A 59 -33.03 20.13 -13.45
N ALA A 60 -32.75 20.91 -12.40
CA ALA A 60 -33.55 22.08 -12.03
C ALA A 60 -33.51 23.20 -13.08
N THR A 61 -32.38 23.37 -13.77
CA THR A 61 -32.18 24.46 -14.74
C THR A 61 -32.67 24.08 -16.14
N SER A 62 -32.41 22.84 -16.57
CA SER A 62 -32.73 22.36 -17.91
C SER A 62 -34.12 21.71 -18.03
N GLY A 63 -34.68 21.27 -16.90
CA GLY A 63 -35.89 20.44 -16.85
C GLY A 63 -35.70 19.01 -17.34
N LEU A 64 -34.44 18.59 -17.57
CA LEU A 64 -34.09 17.26 -18.10
C LEU A 64 -33.61 16.36 -16.97
N ASP A 65 -34.21 15.18 -16.83
CA ASP A 65 -33.78 14.15 -15.86
C ASP A 65 -33.21 12.95 -16.63
N PRO A 66 -31.88 12.88 -16.81
CA PRO A 66 -31.25 11.80 -17.56
C PRO A 66 -31.37 10.43 -16.87
N VAL A 67 -31.79 10.37 -15.60
CA VAL A 67 -31.98 9.14 -14.82
C VAL A 67 -33.41 8.62 -14.91
N LYS A 68 -34.42 9.50 -14.98
CA LYS A 68 -35.84 9.09 -15.03
C LYS A 68 -36.42 8.90 -16.44
N ASN A 69 -35.93 9.62 -17.44
CA ASN A 69 -36.56 9.62 -18.76
C ASN A 69 -35.65 9.02 -19.83
N LYS A 70 -35.89 7.75 -20.19
CA LYS A 70 -35.26 7.10 -21.36
C LYS A 70 -35.56 7.83 -22.68
N GLU A 71 -36.62 8.63 -22.75
CA GLU A 71 -36.99 9.45 -23.90
C GLU A 71 -36.19 10.76 -23.99
N ASP A 72 -35.68 11.29 -22.87
CA ASP A 72 -34.83 12.49 -22.85
C ASP A 72 -33.43 12.20 -23.41
N ALA A 73 -33.01 10.93 -23.44
CA ALA A 73 -31.82 10.47 -24.15
C ALA A 73 -31.91 10.68 -25.69
N ALA A 74 -33.12 10.91 -26.24
CA ALA A 74 -33.34 11.24 -27.64
C ALA A 74 -33.42 12.75 -27.92
N LEU A 75 -33.40 13.61 -26.89
CA LEU A 75 -33.26 15.05 -27.08
C LEU A 75 -31.86 15.35 -27.60
N GLY A 76 -31.79 16.03 -28.73
CA GLY A 76 -30.55 16.23 -29.47
C GLY A 76 -29.41 16.78 -28.59
N PRO A 77 -28.14 16.35 -28.83
CA PRO A 77 -26.97 16.72 -28.03
C PRO A 77 -26.82 18.23 -27.76
N GLU A 78 -27.35 19.06 -28.64
CA GLU A 78 -27.32 20.51 -28.54
C GLU A 78 -28.18 21.08 -27.39
N LYS A 79 -29.35 20.47 -27.11
CA LYS A 79 -30.22 20.91 -26.00
C LYS A 79 -29.64 20.48 -24.65
N LEU A 80 -29.02 19.30 -24.60
CA LEU A 80 -28.27 18.82 -23.45
C LEU A 80 -27.08 19.75 -23.15
N MET A 81 -26.24 20.06 -24.15
CA MET A 81 -25.14 21.02 -24.00
C MET A 81 -25.63 22.40 -23.56
N ARG A 82 -26.70 22.95 -24.16
CA ARG A 82 -27.23 24.25 -23.73
C ARG A 82 -27.74 24.25 -22.28
N GLY A 83 -28.32 23.14 -21.83
CA GLY A 83 -28.71 22.97 -20.43
C GLY A 83 -27.49 22.96 -19.50
N ILE A 84 -26.41 22.27 -19.90
CA ILE A 84 -25.15 22.24 -19.16
C ILE A 84 -24.56 23.65 -19.11
N ASP A 85 -24.42 24.33 -20.26
CA ASP A 85 -23.89 25.68 -20.35
C ASP A 85 -24.68 26.69 -19.50
N ALA A 86 -26.01 26.59 -19.52
CA ALA A 86 -26.88 27.44 -18.70
C ALA A 86 -26.68 27.20 -17.21
N SER A 87 -26.58 25.93 -16.77
CA SER A 87 -26.31 25.57 -15.39
C SER A 87 -24.90 25.98 -14.94
N LEU A 88 -23.90 25.84 -15.80
CA LEU A 88 -22.53 26.26 -15.55
C LEU A 88 -22.35 27.78 -15.46
N ALA A 89 -23.27 28.56 -16.04
CA ALA A 89 -23.28 30.02 -15.99
C ALA A 89 -24.00 30.60 -14.75
N LEU A 90 -24.64 29.75 -13.94
CA LEU A 90 -25.31 30.19 -12.71
C LEU A 90 -24.32 30.52 -11.60
N PRO A 91 -24.57 31.55 -10.78
CA PRO A 91 -23.77 31.83 -9.57
C PRO A 91 -23.66 30.63 -8.62
N GLU A 92 -24.68 29.79 -8.57
CA GLU A 92 -24.76 28.56 -7.77
C GLU A 92 -23.75 27.49 -8.22
N ALA A 93 -23.19 27.59 -9.43
CA ALA A 93 -22.13 26.69 -9.91
C ALA A 93 -20.73 27.05 -9.38
N VAL A 94 -20.52 28.29 -8.91
CA VAL A 94 -19.20 28.77 -8.43
C VAL A 94 -18.63 27.88 -7.31
N PRO A 95 -19.39 27.53 -6.25
CA PRO A 95 -18.90 26.62 -5.22
C PRO A 95 -18.53 25.22 -5.74
N LEU A 96 -19.20 24.72 -6.79
CA LEU A 96 -18.88 23.42 -7.40
C LEU A 96 -17.54 23.47 -8.14
N TYR A 97 -17.22 24.58 -8.81
CA TYR A 97 -15.90 24.77 -9.40
C TYR A 97 -14.80 24.86 -8.35
N ASP A 98 -15.04 25.58 -7.25
CA ASP A 98 -14.09 25.67 -6.14
C ASP A 98 -13.83 24.29 -5.51
N GLN A 99 -14.87 23.47 -5.33
CA GLN A 99 -14.76 22.09 -4.86
C GLN A 99 -13.97 21.22 -5.84
N ALA A 100 -14.27 21.29 -7.14
CA ALA A 100 -13.55 20.54 -8.16
C ALA A 100 -12.06 20.96 -8.21
N MET A 101 -11.77 22.25 -8.10
CA MET A 101 -10.41 22.77 -8.02
C MET A 101 -9.65 22.22 -6.81
N GLU A 102 -10.26 22.19 -5.61
CA GLU A 102 -9.63 21.60 -4.43
C GLU A 102 -9.46 20.09 -4.59
N HIS A 103 -10.45 19.37 -5.10
CA HIS A 103 -10.34 17.94 -5.37
C HIS A 103 -9.17 17.61 -6.32
N PHE A 104 -9.04 18.32 -7.45
CA PHE A 104 -7.92 18.11 -8.37
C PHE A 104 -6.58 18.49 -7.75
N ARG A 105 -6.56 19.51 -6.89
CA ARG A 105 -5.36 19.91 -6.13
C ARG A 105 -4.92 18.81 -5.16
N GLU A 106 -5.85 18.21 -4.42
CA GLU A 106 -5.59 17.08 -3.53
C GLU A 106 -5.14 15.83 -4.31
N ALA A 107 -5.85 15.47 -5.37
CA ALA A 107 -5.51 14.34 -6.23
C ALA A 107 -4.11 14.50 -6.86
N THR A 108 -3.72 15.72 -7.22
CA THR A 108 -2.37 16.01 -7.74
C THR A 108 -1.31 15.79 -6.65
N ALA A 109 -1.56 16.23 -5.42
CA ALA A 109 -0.65 16.01 -4.30
C ALA A 109 -0.49 14.52 -3.99
N ALA A 110 -1.58 13.77 -3.94
CA ALA A 110 -1.58 12.32 -3.72
C ALA A 110 -0.85 11.57 -4.85
N SER A 111 -1.08 11.96 -6.11
CA SER A 111 -0.41 11.37 -7.28
C SER A 111 1.12 11.48 -7.22
N MET A 112 1.64 12.59 -6.67
CA MET A 112 3.07 12.75 -6.47
C MET A 112 3.64 11.75 -5.45
N VAL A 113 2.89 11.44 -4.39
CA VAL A 113 3.26 10.38 -3.42
C VAL A 113 3.25 9.01 -4.09
N GLN A 114 2.22 8.70 -4.89
CA GLN A 114 2.16 7.43 -5.62
C GLN A 114 3.32 7.28 -6.60
N TRP A 115 3.69 8.35 -7.31
CA TRP A 115 4.89 8.33 -8.16
C TRP A 115 6.16 8.06 -7.35
N ALA A 116 6.31 8.68 -6.17
CA ALA A 116 7.45 8.39 -5.29
C ALA A 116 7.51 6.91 -4.89
N ASN A 117 6.37 6.31 -4.52
CA ASN A 117 6.28 4.90 -4.16
C ASN A 117 6.73 3.99 -5.33
N VAL A 118 6.36 4.31 -6.56
CA VAL A 118 6.82 3.56 -7.75
C VAL A 118 8.34 3.59 -7.90
N ASN A 119 9.00 4.72 -7.61
CA ASN A 119 10.47 4.78 -7.64
C ASN A 119 11.09 3.88 -6.55
N ILE A 120 10.52 3.87 -5.34
CA ILE A 120 10.96 2.98 -4.26
C ILE A 120 10.79 1.51 -4.65
N MET A 121 9.63 1.14 -5.19
CA MET A 121 9.35 -0.23 -5.67
C MET A 121 10.27 -0.64 -6.82
N ARG A 122 10.61 0.28 -7.73
CA ARG A 122 11.56 0.03 -8.82
C ARG A 122 12.96 -0.27 -8.27
N ALA A 123 13.41 0.49 -7.27
CA ALA A 123 14.68 0.26 -6.60
C ALA A 123 14.69 -1.10 -5.89
N ASP A 124 13.66 -1.40 -5.09
CA ASP A 124 13.55 -2.68 -4.37
C ASP A 124 13.51 -3.87 -5.34
N ARG A 125 12.69 -3.81 -6.40
CA ARG A 125 12.65 -4.86 -7.42
C ARG A 125 14.02 -5.14 -8.03
N THR A 126 14.79 -4.09 -8.30
CA THR A 126 16.15 -4.23 -8.83
C THR A 126 17.07 -4.92 -7.82
N ALA A 127 17.00 -4.53 -6.54
CA ALA A 127 17.74 -5.18 -5.46
C ALA A 127 17.36 -6.67 -5.32
N GLN A 128 16.07 -7.00 -5.34
CA GLN A 128 15.59 -8.38 -5.22
C GLN A 128 16.08 -9.25 -6.39
N VAL A 129 16.10 -8.72 -7.62
CA VAL A 129 16.67 -9.43 -8.79
C VAL A 129 18.15 -9.73 -8.58
N LEU A 130 18.93 -8.76 -8.09
CA LEU A 130 20.35 -8.95 -7.80
C LEU A 130 20.57 -10.01 -6.70
N LEU A 131 19.82 -9.91 -5.60
CA LEU A 131 19.93 -10.84 -4.48
C LEU A 131 19.58 -12.28 -4.88
N ARG A 132 18.55 -12.46 -5.74
CA ARG A 132 18.20 -13.79 -6.30
C ARG A 132 19.30 -14.35 -7.20
N ALA A 133 20.02 -13.48 -7.91
CA ALA A 133 21.20 -13.85 -8.69
C ALA A 133 22.47 -14.05 -7.83
N GLY A 134 22.37 -13.99 -6.50
CA GLY A 134 23.52 -14.11 -5.58
C GLY A 134 24.45 -12.90 -5.60
N THR A 135 24.00 -11.77 -6.15
CA THR A 135 24.78 -10.53 -6.25
C THR A 135 24.42 -9.58 -5.11
N ALA A 136 25.43 -9.11 -4.39
CA ALA A 136 25.26 -8.11 -3.33
C ALA A 136 24.90 -6.73 -3.94
N VAL A 137 24.09 -5.96 -3.22
CA VAL A 137 23.68 -4.61 -3.61
C VAL A 137 24.65 -3.60 -2.99
N GLU A 138 25.74 -3.33 -3.69
CA GLU A 138 26.81 -2.45 -3.23
C GLU A 138 27.33 -1.56 -4.36
N GLY A 139 28.20 -0.60 -4.06
CA GLY A 139 28.84 0.27 -5.07
C GLY A 139 27.83 0.91 -6.03
N LYS A 140 28.00 0.67 -7.33
CA LYS A 140 27.15 1.26 -8.38
C LYS A 140 25.67 0.88 -8.26
N GLN A 141 25.37 -0.33 -7.79
CA GLN A 141 24.00 -0.80 -7.59
C GLN A 141 23.33 -0.01 -6.46
N LEU A 142 24.04 0.18 -5.34
CA LEU A 142 23.58 1.02 -4.24
C LEU A 142 23.42 2.48 -4.66
N ASP A 143 24.38 3.04 -5.41
CA ASP A 143 24.30 4.41 -5.92
C ASP A 143 23.07 4.61 -6.83
N ALA A 144 22.74 3.61 -7.65
CA ALA A 144 21.55 3.64 -8.49
C ALA A 144 20.26 3.64 -7.65
N MET A 145 20.18 2.81 -6.61
CA MET A 145 19.03 2.82 -5.69
C MET A 145 18.90 4.16 -4.95
N LEU A 146 20.01 4.74 -4.50
CA LEU A 146 19.96 6.04 -3.82
C LEU A 146 19.46 7.16 -4.75
N LYS A 147 19.81 7.13 -6.04
CA LYS A 147 19.26 8.07 -7.04
C LYS A 147 17.75 7.91 -7.23
N GLU A 148 17.24 6.69 -7.20
CA GLU A 148 15.80 6.43 -7.22
C GLU A 148 15.10 7.03 -6.01
N TYR A 149 15.74 6.93 -4.84
CA TYR A 149 15.23 7.54 -3.62
C TYR A 149 15.32 9.07 -3.65
N ASP A 150 16.32 9.66 -4.29
CA ASP A 150 16.39 11.11 -4.51
C ASP A 150 15.24 11.61 -5.40
N GLU A 151 14.91 10.86 -6.46
CA GLU A 151 13.77 11.17 -7.31
C GLU A 151 12.45 10.99 -6.57
N ALA A 152 12.30 9.93 -5.76
CA ALA A 152 11.15 9.74 -4.89
C ALA A 152 10.95 10.92 -3.93
N GLU A 153 12.01 11.37 -3.24
CA GLU A 153 11.97 12.52 -2.35
C GLU A 153 11.49 13.77 -3.08
N LYS A 154 12.03 14.04 -4.28
CA LYS A 154 11.61 15.19 -5.09
C LYS A 154 10.11 15.16 -5.38
N ARG A 155 9.54 14.00 -5.72
CA ARG A 155 8.09 13.86 -5.96
C ARG A 155 7.29 14.13 -4.71
N VAL A 156 7.65 13.53 -3.58
CA VAL A 156 6.94 13.80 -2.31
C VAL A 156 7.03 15.29 -1.94
N GLN A 157 8.17 15.94 -2.15
CA GLN A 157 8.34 17.38 -1.95
C GLN A 157 7.49 18.23 -2.91
N GLU A 158 7.31 17.81 -4.17
CA GLU A 158 6.38 18.45 -5.11
C GLU A 158 4.93 18.34 -4.61
N GLY A 159 4.53 17.18 -4.07
CA GLY A 159 3.23 17.00 -3.42
C GLY A 159 3.05 17.91 -2.20
N LEU A 160 4.06 18.02 -1.33
CA LEU A 160 4.04 18.90 -0.15
C LEU A 160 3.99 20.40 -0.49
N LYS A 161 4.46 20.82 -1.67
CA LYS A 161 4.28 22.20 -2.14
C LYS A 161 2.82 22.51 -2.47
N ILE A 162 2.08 21.50 -2.91
CA ILE A 162 0.65 21.59 -3.21
C ILE A 162 -0.11 21.54 -1.88
N LYS A 163 -0.01 20.45 -1.12
CA LYS A 163 -0.67 20.26 0.19
C LYS A 163 0.36 20.08 1.30
N LYS A 164 0.63 21.17 2.04
CA LYS A 164 1.72 21.23 3.05
C LYS A 164 1.49 20.34 4.27
N ASP A 165 0.23 20.08 4.57
CA ASP A 165 -0.31 19.28 5.66
C ASP A 165 -0.83 17.92 5.17
N SER A 166 -0.28 17.40 4.07
CA SER A 166 -0.58 16.04 3.64
C SER A 166 0.09 15.04 4.58
N TRP A 167 -0.72 14.33 5.37
CA TRP A 167 -0.23 13.24 6.24
C TRP A 167 0.38 12.09 5.41
N GLU A 168 -0.18 11.81 4.24
CA GLU A 168 0.31 10.78 3.31
C GLU A 168 1.71 11.12 2.80
N ALA A 169 1.94 12.37 2.41
CA ALA A 169 3.25 12.82 1.97
C ALA A 169 4.26 12.85 3.12
N ALA A 170 3.85 13.26 4.33
CA ALA A 170 4.70 13.16 5.51
C ALA A 170 5.06 11.70 5.86
N ASN A 171 4.10 10.78 5.77
CA ASN A 171 4.31 9.35 5.95
C ASN A 171 5.25 8.77 4.88
N ALA A 172 5.07 9.15 3.61
CA ALA A 172 5.94 8.73 2.51
C ALA A 172 7.39 9.20 2.70
N MET A 173 7.60 10.43 3.20
CA MET A 173 8.95 10.90 3.56
C MET A 173 9.58 10.05 4.67
N ALA A 174 8.80 9.65 5.69
CA ALA A 174 9.31 8.80 6.77
C ALA A 174 9.69 7.41 6.25
N GLN A 175 8.83 6.78 5.44
CA GLN A 175 9.11 5.50 4.80
C GLN A 175 10.35 5.57 3.91
N LEU A 176 10.47 6.62 3.10
CA LEU A 176 11.64 6.83 2.24
C LEU A 176 12.95 6.96 3.03
N GLU A 177 12.93 7.70 4.15
CA GLU A 177 14.10 7.79 5.03
C GLU A 177 14.47 6.44 5.66
N TRP A 178 13.48 5.61 5.99
CA TRP A 178 13.72 4.24 6.44
C TRP A 178 14.33 3.37 5.34
N GLU A 179 13.77 3.37 4.13
CA GLU A 179 14.32 2.63 2.98
C GLU A 179 15.77 3.05 2.67
N ARG A 180 16.06 4.36 2.70
CA ARG A 180 17.43 4.89 2.59
C ARG A 180 18.35 4.37 3.68
N ALA A 181 17.87 4.30 4.93
CA ALA A 181 18.64 3.75 6.04
C ALA A 181 18.97 2.28 5.78
N LYS A 182 17.96 1.47 5.40
CA LYS A 182 18.09 0.04 5.12
C LYS A 182 19.17 -0.26 4.08
N VAL A 183 19.12 0.38 2.92
CA VAL A 183 20.11 0.12 1.87
C VAL A 183 21.52 0.56 2.26
N LYS A 184 21.66 1.71 2.96
CA LYS A 184 22.97 2.21 3.41
C LYS A 184 23.60 1.34 4.48
N MET A 185 22.79 0.69 5.31
CA MET A 185 23.28 -0.27 6.31
C MET A 185 23.39 -1.71 5.80
N GLY A 186 22.97 -1.99 4.56
CA GLY A 186 22.97 -3.33 3.99
C GLY A 186 21.85 -4.24 4.50
N TYR A 187 20.81 -3.66 5.14
CA TYR A 187 19.64 -4.39 5.62
C TYR A 187 18.60 -4.56 4.49
N ILE A 188 18.96 -5.33 3.47
CA ILE A 188 18.07 -5.67 2.36
C ILE A 188 17.73 -7.15 2.49
N VAL A 189 16.52 -7.44 2.96
CA VAL A 189 16.05 -8.80 3.20
C VAL A 189 15.59 -9.42 1.87
N PRO A 190 16.17 -10.55 1.45
CA PRO A 190 15.70 -11.26 0.26
C PRO A 190 14.26 -11.73 0.45
N GLN A 191 13.40 -11.42 -0.52
CA GLN A 191 12.02 -11.90 -0.52
C GLN A 191 11.87 -13.17 -1.37
N PRO A 192 10.99 -14.11 -0.95
CA PRO A 192 10.67 -15.29 -1.76
C PRO A 192 10.12 -14.88 -3.14
N ALA A 193 10.24 -15.76 -4.13
CA ALA A 193 9.65 -15.52 -5.44
C ALA A 193 8.12 -15.57 -5.36
N ALA A 194 7.43 -14.69 -6.08
CA ALA A 194 5.97 -14.51 -5.96
C ALA A 194 5.17 -15.75 -6.39
N ASP A 195 5.75 -16.59 -7.23
CA ASP A 195 5.22 -17.86 -7.73
C ASP A 195 5.46 -19.06 -6.80
N ALA A 196 6.15 -18.85 -5.66
CA ALA A 196 6.53 -19.94 -4.75
C ALA A 196 5.41 -20.36 -3.77
N VAL A 197 4.31 -19.62 -3.67
CA VAL A 197 3.23 -19.90 -2.71
C VAL A 197 1.92 -20.05 -3.48
N ALA A 198 1.47 -21.30 -3.64
CA ALA A 198 0.13 -21.56 -4.16
C ALA A 198 -0.91 -21.10 -3.12
N GLU A 199 -1.82 -20.22 -3.52
CA GLU A 199 -2.86 -19.68 -2.65
C GLU A 199 -3.74 -20.82 -2.09
N GLY A 200 -3.93 -20.82 -0.76
CA GLY A 200 -4.75 -21.83 -0.06
C GLY A 200 -4.00 -23.09 0.38
N ASP A 201 -2.71 -23.23 0.08
CA ASP A 201 -1.85 -24.26 0.67
C ASP A 201 -1.24 -23.77 1.99
N LYS A 202 -1.86 -24.17 3.11
CA LYS A 202 -1.45 -23.78 4.46
C LYS A 202 -0.03 -24.22 4.82
N ASP A 203 0.45 -25.33 4.27
CA ASP A 203 1.80 -25.82 4.54
C ASP A 203 2.82 -24.99 3.74
N ALA A 204 2.50 -24.64 2.50
CA ALA A 204 3.31 -23.72 1.69
C ALA A 204 3.36 -22.31 2.29
N GLU A 205 2.24 -21.78 2.77
CA GLU A 205 2.16 -20.48 3.47
C GLU A 205 3.02 -20.47 4.74
N LEU A 206 2.94 -21.53 5.55
CA LEU A 206 3.76 -21.68 6.75
C LEU A 206 5.25 -21.75 6.40
N ALA A 207 5.61 -22.54 5.39
CA ALA A 207 6.99 -22.66 4.92
C ALA A 207 7.53 -21.32 4.40
N ALA A 208 6.73 -20.56 3.64
CA ALA A 208 7.10 -19.24 3.15
C ALA A 208 7.33 -18.26 4.31
N ARG A 209 6.47 -18.26 5.33
CA ARG A 209 6.65 -17.45 6.53
C ARG A 209 7.93 -17.80 7.29
N GLN A 210 8.23 -19.09 7.45
CA GLN A 210 9.47 -19.54 8.10
C GLN A 210 10.71 -19.13 7.28
N ALA A 211 10.65 -19.25 5.95
CA ALA A 211 11.72 -18.82 5.06
C ALA A 211 11.96 -17.30 5.15
N ALA A 212 10.91 -16.49 5.19
CA ALA A 212 11.01 -15.04 5.37
C ALA A 212 11.66 -14.69 6.73
N GLN A 213 11.24 -15.34 7.82
CA GLN A 213 11.86 -15.15 9.14
C GLN A 213 13.35 -15.54 9.15
N ALA A 214 13.71 -16.64 8.49
CA ALA A 214 15.10 -17.06 8.34
C ALA A 214 15.92 -16.03 7.53
N ALA A 215 15.35 -15.47 6.46
CA ALA A 215 15.99 -14.44 5.64
C ALA A 215 16.25 -13.14 6.44
N VAL A 216 15.29 -12.71 7.26
CA VAL A 216 15.46 -11.57 8.19
C VAL A 216 16.63 -11.86 9.13
N LYS A 217 16.63 -13.00 9.83
CA LYS A 217 17.68 -13.37 10.78
C LYS A 217 19.06 -13.44 10.13
N ALA A 218 19.15 -14.05 8.95
CA ALA A 218 20.41 -14.14 8.19
C ALA A 218 20.92 -12.78 7.74
N THR A 219 20.02 -11.84 7.41
CA THR A 219 20.40 -10.47 7.02
C THR A 219 20.88 -9.68 8.23
N LEU A 220 20.17 -9.76 9.37
CA LEU A 220 20.57 -9.13 10.63
C LEU A 220 21.98 -9.56 11.08
N CYS A 221 22.31 -10.86 10.96
CA CYS A 221 23.63 -11.38 11.36
C CYS A 221 24.80 -10.84 10.52
N ARG A 222 24.52 -10.23 9.36
CA ARG A 222 25.54 -9.68 8.45
C ARG A 222 25.72 -8.17 8.60
N LEU A 223 24.93 -7.51 9.46
CA LEU A 223 25.00 -6.07 9.64
C LEU A 223 26.28 -5.66 10.36
N GLU A 224 26.88 -4.57 9.89
CA GLU A 224 28.08 -4.00 10.48
C GLU A 224 27.71 -2.87 11.47
N PRO A 225 28.16 -2.91 12.73
CA PRO A 225 27.84 -1.87 13.72
C PRO A 225 28.17 -0.45 13.26
N LYS A 226 29.26 -0.28 12.48
CA LYS A 226 29.65 1.01 11.91
C LYS A 226 28.64 1.55 10.90
N LYS A 227 28.10 0.69 10.03
CA LYS A 227 27.09 1.08 9.03
C LYS A 227 25.75 1.39 9.70
N VAL A 228 25.36 0.62 10.71
CA VAL A 228 24.15 0.89 11.52
C VAL A 228 24.26 2.22 12.27
N ALA A 229 25.42 2.52 12.88
CA ALA A 229 25.65 3.82 13.52
C ALA A 229 25.62 4.99 12.53
N ALA A 230 26.08 4.78 11.28
CA ALA A 230 26.09 5.82 10.25
C ALA A 230 24.68 6.24 9.80
N VAL A 231 23.67 5.39 9.99
CA VAL A 231 22.29 5.68 9.57
C VAL A 231 21.39 6.20 10.69
N SER A 232 21.89 6.40 11.92
CA SER A 232 21.06 6.86 13.05
C SER A 232 20.33 8.18 12.77
N ARG A 233 20.94 9.09 11.99
CA ARG A 233 20.29 10.35 11.57
C ARG A 233 19.04 10.12 10.69
N HIS A 234 19.02 9.05 9.89
CA HIS A 234 17.82 8.69 9.13
C HIS A 234 16.67 8.31 10.07
N ILE A 235 16.95 7.63 11.18
CA ILE A 235 15.93 7.29 12.19
C ILE A 235 15.41 8.54 12.90
N ASP A 236 16.27 9.52 13.20
CA ASP A 236 15.81 10.81 13.72
C ASP A 236 14.88 11.52 12.73
N ASN A 237 15.16 11.42 11.42
CA ASN A 237 14.30 11.98 10.38
C ASN A 237 12.98 11.22 10.24
N VAL A 238 12.99 9.89 10.32
CA VAL A 238 11.78 9.05 10.39
C VAL A 238 10.87 9.54 11.50
N ASN A 239 11.41 9.69 12.72
CA ASN A 239 10.64 10.15 13.88
C ASN A 239 10.06 11.55 13.67
N LYS A 240 10.84 12.48 13.07
CA LYS A 240 10.37 13.84 12.76
C LYS A 240 9.25 13.85 11.72
N TRP A 241 9.35 13.03 10.68
CA TRP A 241 8.32 12.96 9.65
C TRP A 241 7.06 12.29 10.17
N TYR A 242 7.18 11.24 10.98
CA TYR A 242 6.01 10.65 11.63
C TYR A 242 5.34 11.59 12.60
N ALA A 243 6.09 12.39 13.37
CA ALA A 243 5.50 13.43 14.22
C ALA A 243 4.59 14.38 13.42
N LYS A 244 5.03 14.81 12.23
CA LYS A 244 4.20 15.61 11.31
C LYS A 244 3.02 14.81 10.76
N ALA A 245 3.22 13.56 10.36
CA ALA A 245 2.14 12.72 9.84
C ALA A 245 1.03 12.53 10.88
N HIS A 246 1.39 12.30 12.16
CA HIS A 246 0.44 12.23 13.27
C HIS A 246 -0.33 13.54 13.46
N GLU A 247 0.39 14.67 13.44
CA GLU A 247 -0.22 16.01 13.55
C GLU A 247 -1.23 16.24 12.43
N TYR A 248 -0.82 16.05 11.17
CA TYR A 248 -1.65 16.26 9.99
C TYR A 248 -2.86 15.32 9.94
N ALA A 249 -2.67 14.05 10.27
CA ALA A 249 -3.75 13.07 10.32
C ALA A 249 -4.79 13.43 11.40
N SER A 250 -4.35 13.86 12.58
CA SER A 250 -5.25 14.24 13.68
C SER A 250 -6.02 15.54 13.41
N ALA A 251 -5.41 16.50 12.70
CA ALA A 251 -6.08 17.72 12.26
C ALA A 251 -7.18 17.41 11.23
N SER A 252 -6.91 16.50 10.29
CA SER A 252 -7.89 16.10 9.27
C SER A 252 -9.12 15.40 9.87
N THR A 253 -8.98 14.67 10.98
CA THR A 253 -10.10 13.99 11.66
C THR A 253 -10.93 14.94 12.54
N SER A 254 -10.40 16.11 12.91
CA SER A 254 -11.05 17.06 13.82
C SER A 254 -11.69 18.26 13.12
N ALA A 255 -11.44 18.47 11.82
CA ALA A 255 -12.16 19.45 11.03
C ALA A 255 -13.62 19.01 10.83
N PRO A 256 -14.62 19.89 11.02
CA PRO A 256 -16.00 19.56 10.66
C PRO A 256 -16.05 19.26 9.16
N SER A 257 -16.41 18.03 8.82
CA SER A 257 -16.75 17.64 7.44
C SER A 257 -17.76 18.67 6.94
N ALA A 258 -17.34 19.52 6.01
CA ALA A 258 -18.25 20.28 5.19
C ALA A 258 -18.89 19.27 4.23
N GLY A 259 -19.89 18.53 4.74
CA GLY A 259 -20.80 17.70 3.96
C GLY A 259 -20.16 16.74 2.96
N ASN A 260 -19.13 16.00 3.36
CA ASN A 260 -18.72 14.79 2.65
C ASN A 260 -18.89 13.62 3.61
N ALA A 261 -19.98 12.88 3.43
CA ALA A 261 -20.04 11.49 3.86
C ALA A 261 -19.48 10.65 2.70
N ASP A 262 -18.61 9.69 3.02
CA ASP A 262 -18.13 8.66 2.10
C ASP A 262 -17.14 9.07 1.00
N ALA A 263 -16.03 9.71 1.37
CA ALA A 263 -14.81 9.75 0.54
C ALA A 263 -13.85 8.58 0.83
N ASP A 264 -14.38 7.39 1.12
CA ASP A 264 -13.62 6.19 1.52
C ASP A 264 -13.71 5.07 0.48
N ALA A 265 -13.21 5.30 -0.74
CA ALA A 265 -12.98 4.19 -1.69
C ALA A 265 -11.90 4.42 -2.76
N THR A 266 -10.99 5.38 -2.60
CA THR A 266 -9.80 5.48 -3.50
C THR A 266 -8.50 4.98 -2.84
N ALA A 267 -8.56 4.50 -1.60
CA ALA A 267 -7.41 3.89 -0.92
C ALA A 267 -7.19 2.41 -1.25
N ASP A 268 -8.14 1.73 -1.90
CA ASP A 268 -8.18 0.26 -1.95
C ASP A 268 -7.50 -0.40 -3.16
N ALA A 269 -6.69 0.35 -3.94
CA ALA A 269 -5.97 -0.20 -5.10
C ALA A 269 -4.46 -0.40 -4.90
N ALA A 270 -3.91 -0.16 -3.70
CA ALA A 270 -2.46 -0.27 -3.48
C ALA A 270 -2.02 -0.82 -2.12
N HIS A 271 -2.90 -1.49 -1.37
CA HIS A 271 -2.51 -2.21 -0.15
C HIS A 271 -2.61 -3.74 -0.30
N GLU A 272 -1.93 -4.29 -1.32
CA GLU A 272 -1.55 -5.70 -1.34
C GLU A 272 -0.03 -5.84 -1.40
N ALA A 273 0.57 -5.66 -0.22
CA ALA A 273 1.74 -6.41 0.21
C ALA A 273 1.85 -6.25 1.74
N THR A 274 1.01 -6.97 2.48
CA THR A 274 1.34 -7.73 3.70
C THR A 274 0.05 -8.05 4.47
N THR A 275 -0.12 -9.34 4.78
CA THR A 275 -1.11 -9.97 5.67
C THR A 275 -2.57 -10.02 5.22
N ALA A 276 -2.91 -11.13 4.57
CA ALA A 276 -4.25 -11.69 4.50
C ALA A 276 -4.76 -12.11 5.89
N THR A 277 -5.95 -11.66 6.26
CA THR A 277 -7.11 -12.49 6.67
C THR A 277 -8.25 -11.54 7.07
N ALA A 278 -9.19 -11.29 6.15
CA ALA A 278 -10.45 -10.61 6.47
C ALA A 278 -11.52 -11.68 6.76
N THR A 279 -12.04 -11.70 8.00
CA THR A 279 -13.35 -12.31 8.29
C THR A 279 -14.33 -11.22 8.63
N ASP A 280 -15.38 -11.14 7.82
CA ASP A 280 -16.60 -10.34 7.95
C ASP A 280 -17.07 -10.19 9.41
N ARG A 281 -16.87 -8.99 9.96
CA ARG A 281 -17.54 -8.43 11.15
C ARG A 281 -17.54 -6.91 11.03
N SER A 282 -18.66 -6.30 11.38
CA SER A 282 -18.77 -4.85 11.58
C SER A 282 -17.61 -4.36 12.47
N PRO A 283 -16.82 -3.36 12.02
CA PRO A 283 -15.61 -2.93 12.74
C PRO A 283 -16.00 -2.29 14.07
N GLY A 284 -15.47 -2.82 15.18
CA GLY A 284 -15.57 -2.18 16.49
C GLY A 284 -14.75 -0.88 16.56
N GLU A 285 -14.97 -0.06 17.58
CA GLU A 285 -14.32 1.26 17.77
C GLU A 285 -12.78 1.23 17.63
N SER A 286 -12.14 0.14 18.08
CA SER A 286 -10.69 -0.08 17.92
C SER A 286 -10.29 -0.36 16.46
N ALA A 287 -11.11 -1.07 15.69
CA ALA A 287 -10.89 -1.30 14.26
C ALA A 287 -11.09 0.00 13.46
N THR A 288 -12.10 0.80 13.80
CA THR A 288 -12.32 2.12 13.18
C THR A 288 -11.15 3.06 13.43
N LYS A 289 -10.59 3.07 14.64
CA LYS A 289 -9.40 3.86 14.96
C LYS A 289 -8.18 3.39 14.17
N LEU A 290 -7.98 2.07 14.06
CA LEU A 290 -6.86 1.49 13.32
C LEU A 290 -6.91 1.82 11.82
N ALA A 291 -8.12 1.86 11.24
CA ALA A 291 -8.35 2.21 9.85
C ALA A 291 -8.19 3.72 9.57
N SER A 292 -8.33 4.58 10.59
CA SER A 292 -8.18 6.03 10.42
C SER A 292 -6.75 6.42 9.97
N PRO A 293 -6.57 7.54 9.25
CA PRO A 293 -5.25 8.08 8.90
C PRO A 293 -4.26 8.15 10.08
N SER A 294 -4.76 8.54 11.25
CA SER A 294 -3.95 8.64 12.47
C SER A 294 -3.53 7.25 12.98
N GLY A 295 -4.46 6.28 12.98
CA GLY A 295 -4.17 4.89 13.31
C GLY A 295 -3.13 4.27 12.37
N GLN A 296 -3.31 4.46 11.05
CA GLN A 296 -2.38 3.97 10.04
C GLN A 296 -0.98 4.55 10.22
N ALA A 297 -0.85 5.87 10.40
CA ALA A 297 0.44 6.51 10.66
C ALA A 297 1.13 5.93 11.90
N LEU A 298 0.38 5.66 12.98
CA LEU A 298 0.90 5.07 14.21
C LEU A 298 1.40 3.63 13.99
N VAL A 299 0.64 2.80 13.28
CA VAL A 299 1.07 1.42 12.95
C VAL A 299 2.35 1.44 12.12
N MET A 300 2.41 2.27 11.08
CA MET A 300 3.60 2.35 10.22
C MET A 300 4.83 2.84 10.98
N HIS A 301 4.67 3.83 11.87
CA HIS A 301 5.75 4.29 12.75
C HIS A 301 6.21 3.17 13.69
N GLY A 302 5.27 2.46 14.31
CA GLY A 302 5.56 1.33 15.20
C GLY A 302 6.33 0.20 14.49
N ASN A 303 5.95 -0.13 13.26
CA ASN A 303 6.64 -1.15 12.47
C ASN A 303 8.11 -0.79 12.22
N ILE A 304 8.40 0.45 11.83
CA ILE A 304 9.79 0.90 11.61
C ILE A 304 10.59 0.87 12.92
N LEU A 305 10.00 1.31 14.03
CA LEU A 305 10.68 1.28 15.33
C LEU A 305 10.95 -0.16 15.82
N TYR A 306 10.03 -1.08 15.56
CA TYR A 306 10.21 -2.52 15.84
C TYR A 306 11.31 -3.12 14.96
N GLU A 307 11.34 -2.84 13.66
CA GLU A 307 12.42 -3.29 12.80
C GLU A 307 13.76 -2.67 13.22
N TRP A 308 13.78 -1.40 13.60
CA TRP A 308 14.97 -0.74 14.10
C TRP A 308 15.48 -1.34 15.41
N SER A 309 14.59 -1.75 16.33
CA SER A 309 15.00 -2.46 17.54
C SER A 309 15.66 -3.81 17.23
N GLN A 310 15.17 -4.54 16.22
CA GLN A 310 15.80 -5.77 15.76
C GLN A 310 17.20 -5.52 15.20
N VAL A 311 17.38 -4.44 14.43
CA VAL A 311 18.68 -4.02 13.89
C VAL A 311 19.66 -3.68 15.01
N LEU A 312 19.24 -2.88 15.99
CA LEU A 312 20.08 -2.51 17.14
C LEU A 312 20.49 -3.73 17.96
N ALA A 313 19.55 -4.65 18.21
CA ALA A 313 19.80 -5.89 18.94
C ALA A 313 20.80 -6.79 18.22
N ALA A 314 20.78 -6.82 16.89
CA ALA A 314 21.69 -7.64 16.09
C ALA A 314 23.15 -7.17 16.17
N VAL A 315 23.40 -5.85 16.22
CA VAL A 315 24.76 -5.30 16.21
C VAL A 315 25.37 -5.09 17.60
N LYS A 316 24.54 -5.02 18.64
CA LYS A 316 24.97 -4.84 20.04
C LYS A 316 24.07 -5.64 21.00
N PRO A 317 24.09 -6.98 20.94
CA PRO A 317 23.17 -7.80 21.75
C PRO A 317 23.35 -7.60 23.26
N ASP A 318 24.58 -7.35 23.72
CA ASP A 318 24.89 -7.19 25.15
C ASP A 318 24.52 -5.80 25.71
N ILE A 319 24.20 -4.85 24.84
CA ILE A 319 23.87 -3.47 25.21
C ILE A 319 22.39 -3.28 24.88
N LYS A 320 21.55 -3.14 25.91
CA LYS A 320 20.08 -3.02 25.80
C LYS A 320 19.59 -1.72 25.14
N ASP A 321 20.39 -1.10 24.28
CA ASP A 321 20.07 0.10 23.50
C ASP A 321 18.91 -0.13 22.51
N TRP A 322 18.63 -1.40 22.17
CA TRP A 322 17.48 -1.78 21.35
C TRP A 322 16.13 -1.63 22.07
N LYS A 323 16.12 -1.72 23.41
CA LYS A 323 14.88 -1.76 24.19
C LYS A 323 14.07 -0.46 24.13
N PRO A 324 14.66 0.75 24.23
CA PRO A 324 13.92 2.00 24.05
C PRO A 324 13.21 2.11 22.70
N ALA A 325 13.82 1.61 21.61
CA ALA A 325 13.18 1.59 20.29
C ALA A 325 11.98 0.63 20.27
N LEU A 326 12.13 -0.56 20.86
CA LEU A 326 11.02 -1.53 20.98
C LEU A 326 9.87 -0.99 21.85
N ASP A 327 10.18 -0.35 22.97
CA ASP A 327 9.18 0.23 23.87
C ASP A 327 8.41 1.36 23.16
N SER A 328 9.11 2.18 22.36
CA SER A 328 8.49 3.20 21.51
C SER A 328 7.58 2.57 20.44
N ALA A 329 7.99 1.45 19.83
CA ALA A 329 7.15 0.72 18.88
C ALA A 329 5.84 0.23 19.52
N VAL A 330 5.94 -0.39 20.70
CA VAL A 330 4.79 -0.86 21.48
C VAL A 330 3.87 0.31 21.87
N GLU A 331 4.42 1.46 22.24
CA GLU A 331 3.65 2.67 22.50
C GLU A 331 2.85 3.11 21.26
N MET A 332 3.45 3.10 20.07
CA MET A 332 2.75 3.45 18.83
C MET A 332 1.61 2.45 18.52
N PHE A 333 1.85 1.15 18.65
CA PHE A 333 0.81 0.13 18.43
C PHE A 333 -0.36 0.27 19.41
N ASN A 334 -0.07 0.52 20.69
CA ASN A 334 -1.09 0.79 21.70
C ASN A 334 -1.90 2.04 21.36
N LYS A 335 -1.22 3.13 20.96
CA LYS A 335 -1.88 4.36 20.53
C LYS A 335 -2.75 4.15 19.28
N ALA A 336 -2.34 3.28 18.36
CA ALA A 336 -3.13 2.92 17.18
C ALA A 336 -4.39 2.11 17.52
N GLY A 337 -4.44 1.49 18.71
CA GLY A 337 -5.51 0.59 19.11
C GLY A 337 -5.33 -0.84 18.59
N ALA A 338 -4.09 -1.25 18.30
CA ALA A 338 -3.78 -2.63 17.90
C ALA A 338 -4.11 -3.63 19.03
N ALA A 339 -4.54 -4.84 18.65
CA ALA A 339 -4.89 -5.87 19.62
C ALA A 339 -3.66 -6.33 20.42
N GLN A 340 -3.82 -6.49 21.73
CA GLN A 340 -2.71 -6.95 22.59
C GLN A 340 -2.18 -8.34 22.24
N THR A 341 -3.04 -9.18 21.67
CA THR A 341 -2.65 -10.50 21.15
C THR A 341 -1.60 -10.37 20.05
N ASP A 342 -1.76 -9.37 19.17
CA ASP A 342 -0.90 -9.16 18.01
C ASP A 342 0.42 -8.50 18.43
N ILE A 343 0.34 -7.51 19.34
CA ILE A 343 1.53 -6.91 19.96
C ILE A 343 2.35 -7.99 20.67
N THR A 344 1.71 -8.83 21.49
CA THR A 344 2.41 -9.92 22.20
C THR A 344 3.03 -10.92 21.22
N ALA A 345 2.33 -11.27 20.13
CA ALA A 345 2.86 -12.15 19.11
C ALA A 345 4.09 -11.55 18.39
N ALA A 346 4.08 -10.24 18.10
CA ALA A 346 5.23 -9.54 17.55
C ALA A 346 6.43 -9.53 18.51
N LEU A 347 6.18 -9.31 19.81
CA LEU A 347 7.23 -9.33 20.84
C LEU A 347 7.87 -10.71 21.00
N ARG A 348 7.10 -11.80 20.89
CA ARG A 348 7.65 -13.17 20.89
C ARG A 348 8.56 -13.45 19.70
N ASN A 349 8.37 -12.75 18.58
CA ASN A 349 9.20 -12.87 17.38
C ASN A 349 10.46 -11.96 17.43
N HIS A 350 10.60 -11.12 18.45
CA HIS A 350 11.78 -10.28 18.60
C HIS A 350 13.01 -11.14 18.91
N SER A 351 14.18 -10.80 18.34
CA SER A 351 15.45 -11.51 18.53
C SER A 351 15.91 -11.59 19.99
N GLN A 352 15.38 -10.69 20.82
CA GLN A 352 15.66 -10.56 22.25
C GLN A 352 14.44 -10.93 23.12
N ALA A 353 13.51 -11.74 22.60
CA ALA A 353 12.27 -12.10 23.28
C ALA A 353 12.49 -12.72 24.66
N GLU A 354 13.59 -13.46 24.86
CA GLU A 354 13.96 -14.06 26.16
C GLU A 354 14.24 -13.04 27.27
N HIS A 355 14.51 -11.78 26.90
CA HIS A 355 14.72 -10.68 27.85
C HIS A 355 13.45 -9.86 28.11
N LEU A 356 12.31 -10.26 27.53
CA LEU A 356 11.03 -9.61 27.70
C LEU A 356 10.17 -10.40 28.69
N ASP A 357 9.51 -9.70 29.58
CA ASP A 357 8.53 -10.29 30.49
C ASP A 357 7.19 -10.43 29.76
N LEU A 358 7.01 -11.56 29.06
CA LEU A 358 5.83 -11.85 28.25
C LEU A 358 4.89 -12.81 28.97
N PRO A 359 3.56 -12.62 28.88
CA PRO A 359 2.60 -13.54 29.46
C PRO A 359 2.77 -14.95 28.85
N PRO A 360 2.46 -16.02 29.60
CA PRO A 360 2.56 -17.38 29.10
C PRO A 360 1.70 -17.58 27.84
N GLU A 361 2.14 -18.46 26.95
CA GLU A 361 1.35 -18.77 25.76
C GLU A 361 -0.04 -19.29 26.16
N PRO A 362 -1.11 -18.77 25.52
CA PRO A 362 -2.44 -19.30 25.76
C PRO A 362 -2.45 -20.79 25.39
N SER A 363 -2.96 -21.63 26.30
CA SER A 363 -3.05 -23.07 26.07
C SER A 363 -3.81 -23.33 24.76
N PRO A 364 -3.35 -24.28 23.92
CA PRO A 364 -4.04 -24.58 22.68
C PRO A 364 -5.52 -24.90 22.98
N PRO A 365 -6.46 -24.42 22.16
CA PRO A 365 -7.88 -24.64 22.42
C PRO A 365 -8.10 -26.15 22.55
N LYS A 366 -8.60 -26.59 23.71
CA LYS A 366 -8.98 -27.99 23.94
C LYS A 366 -9.93 -28.36 22.80
N ARG A 367 -9.47 -29.22 21.89
CA ARG A 367 -10.27 -29.77 20.81
C ARG A 367 -11.53 -30.34 21.47
N LYS A 368 -12.69 -29.73 21.25
CA LYS A 368 -13.96 -30.30 21.69
C LYS A 368 -14.03 -31.67 21.03
N GLU A 369 -13.89 -32.73 21.82
CA GLU A 369 -14.15 -34.08 21.35
C GLU A 369 -15.56 -34.07 20.77
N ALA A 370 -15.64 -34.24 19.46
CA ALA A 370 -16.91 -34.46 18.80
C ALA A 370 -17.50 -35.73 19.42
N LYS A 371 -18.55 -35.58 20.24
CA LYS A 371 -19.37 -36.69 20.70
C LYS A 371 -19.73 -37.52 19.47
N GLY A 372 -19.31 -38.78 19.47
CA GLY A 372 -19.45 -39.68 18.33
C GLY A 372 -20.86 -39.69 17.76
N LEU A 373 -20.97 -39.56 16.44
CA LEU A 373 -22.19 -39.92 15.74
C LEU A 373 -22.45 -41.43 15.93
N PRO A 374 -23.72 -41.84 16.13
CA PRO A 374 -24.06 -43.25 16.24
C PRO A 374 -23.83 -43.97 14.90
N SER A 375 -23.23 -45.16 14.97
CA SER A 375 -22.92 -46.02 13.82
C SER A 375 -24.20 -46.43 13.07
N LEU A 376 -24.20 -46.28 11.74
CA LEU A 376 -25.24 -46.85 10.87
C LEU A 376 -25.09 -48.39 10.77
N PRO A 377 -26.19 -49.16 10.69
CA PRO A 377 -26.15 -50.62 10.69
C PRO A 377 -25.61 -51.18 9.38
N ALA A 378 -24.80 -52.23 9.50
CA ALA A 378 -24.14 -52.93 8.41
C ALA A 378 -25.15 -53.57 7.42
N LYS A 379 -25.00 -53.28 6.13
CA LYS A 379 -25.68 -54.00 5.05
C LYS A 379 -25.12 -55.43 4.96
N LYS A 380 -25.98 -56.42 5.20
CA LYS A 380 -25.71 -57.84 4.91
C LYS A 380 -25.42 -58.01 3.42
N LYS A 381 -24.23 -58.53 3.08
CA LYS A 381 -23.96 -59.10 1.76
C LYS A 381 -24.41 -60.57 1.76
N LYS A 382 -25.14 -60.95 0.71
CA LYS A 382 -25.30 -62.35 0.31
C LYS A 382 -24.00 -62.88 -0.27
#